data_AF-A0A5K0WGS9-F1
#
_entry.id   AF-A0A5K0WGS9-F1
#
_cell.length_a   1.000
_cell.length_b   1.000
_cell.length_c   1.000
_cell.angle_alpha   90.00
_cell.angle_beta   90.00
_cell.angle_gamma   90.00
#
_symmetry.space_group_name_H-M   'P 1'
#
loop_
_entity.id
_entity.type
_entity.pdbx_description
1 polymer ?
#
loop_
_entity_poly.entity_id
_entity_poly.type
_entity_poly.pdbx_seq_one_letter_code
_entity_poly.pdbx_strand_id
1 'polypeptide(L)'
;MVEREEAIVWDILDEVIREHPVLLNRAPTLHRLGIQAFEPVLIEGKAIQLHPLVCAAYNADFDGDQMAVHVPLTLEAQLEARALMMSTNNILSPANGEPIIVPSQDVVLGLYYMTREKINGKGEGMFLN
;
A
#
# COMPACT_ATOMS: atom_id res chain seq x y z
N MET A 1 -13.91 -29.82 -4.89
CA MET A 1 -12.99 -28.84 -5.48
C MET A 1 -12.92 -27.61 -4.57
N VAL A 2 -13.68 -26.54 -4.77
CA VAL A 2 -13.53 -25.29 -3.96
C VAL A 2 -13.90 -25.49 -2.48
N GLU A 3 -15.07 -26.08 -2.16
CA GLU A 3 -15.48 -26.33 -0.77
C GLU A 3 -14.55 -27.27 0.01
N ARG A 4 -13.70 -28.04 -0.70
CA ARG A 4 -12.75 -28.98 -0.10
C ARG A 4 -11.33 -28.43 -0.04
N GLU A 5 -11.12 -27.19 -0.49
CA GLU A 5 -9.82 -26.51 -0.50
C GLU A 5 -8.70 -27.36 -1.11
N GLU A 6 -9.03 -28.07 -2.20
CA GLU A 6 -8.07 -28.92 -2.91
C GLU A 6 -6.88 -28.07 -3.42
N ALA A 7 -5.66 -28.59 -3.35
CA ALA A 7 -4.43 -27.84 -3.65
C ALA A 7 -4.47 -27.06 -4.98
N ILE A 8 -5.07 -27.67 -6.02
CA ILE A 8 -5.22 -27.06 -7.34
C ILE A 8 -6.01 -25.74 -7.34
N VAL A 9 -6.92 -25.55 -6.37
CA VAL A 9 -7.71 -24.31 -6.24
C VAL A 9 -6.80 -23.12 -5.94
N TRP A 10 -5.75 -23.33 -5.14
CA TRP A 10 -4.80 -22.27 -4.78
C TRP A 10 -3.92 -21.86 -5.96
N ASP A 11 -3.47 -22.83 -6.76
CA ASP A 11 -2.70 -22.56 -7.98
C ASP A 11 -3.53 -21.76 -8.99
N ILE A 12 -4.81 -22.14 -9.18
CA ILE A 12 -5.73 -21.41 -10.05
C ILE A 12 -6.05 -20.02 -9.49
N LEU A 13 -6.22 -19.90 -8.17
CA LEU A 13 -6.50 -18.62 -7.53
C LEU A 13 -5.34 -17.64 -7.75
N ASP A 14 -4.08 -18.06 -7.62
CA ASP A 14 -2.91 -17.22 -7.90
C ASP A 14 -2.87 -16.74 -9.36
N GLU A 15 -3.27 -17.59 -10.30
CA GLU A 15 -3.39 -17.21 -11.71
C GLU A 15 -4.53 -16.20 -11.93
N VAL A 16 -5.70 -16.42 -11.33
CA VAL A 16 -6.90 -15.58 -11.54
C VAL A 16 -6.73 -14.18 -10.97
N ILE A 17 -6.06 -14.02 -9.83
CA ILE A 17 -5.88 -12.70 -9.22
C ILE A 17 -4.76 -11.88 -9.86
N ARG A 18 -3.94 -12.51 -10.72
CA ARG A 18 -2.81 -11.84 -11.37
C ARG A 18 -3.33 -10.78 -12.31
N GLU A 19 -2.84 -9.54 -12.14
CA GLU A 19 -3.30 -8.37 -12.89
C GLU A 19 -4.81 -8.07 -12.74
N HIS A 20 -5.44 -8.57 -11.66
CA HIS A 20 -6.82 -8.28 -11.32
C HIS A 20 -6.87 -7.33 -10.11
N PRO A 21 -6.89 -6.00 -10.32
CA PRO A 21 -6.80 -5.05 -9.22
C PRO A 21 -8.03 -5.11 -8.32
N VAL A 22 -7.86 -4.83 -7.04
CA VAL A 22 -8.92 -4.69 -6.04
C VAL A 22 -8.97 -3.27 -5.52
N LEU A 23 -10.16 -2.80 -5.13
CA LEU A 23 -10.33 -1.48 -4.51
C LEU A 23 -10.38 -1.63 -2.99
N LEU A 24 -9.51 -0.92 -2.28
CA LEU A 24 -9.55 -0.80 -0.83
C LEU A 24 -10.23 0.52 -0.44
N ASN A 25 -11.16 0.46 0.52
CA ASN A 25 -11.85 1.62 1.06
C ASN A 25 -11.88 1.57 2.60
N ARG A 26 -11.66 2.72 3.24
CA ARG A 26 -11.86 2.90 4.70
C ARG A 26 -13.00 3.88 4.94
N ALA A 27 -13.94 3.50 5.81
CA ALA A 27 -15.01 4.39 6.25
C ALA A 27 -14.55 5.23 7.46
N PRO A 28 -14.94 6.52 7.56
CA PRO A 28 -15.67 7.31 6.56
C PRO A 28 -14.76 7.79 5.41
N THR A 29 -15.26 7.77 4.17
CA THR A 29 -14.53 8.27 2.99
C THR A 29 -14.68 9.80 2.89
N LEU A 30 -13.65 10.55 3.28
CA LEU A 30 -13.68 12.02 3.30
C LEU A 30 -13.27 12.68 1.98
N HIS A 31 -12.48 11.97 1.16
CA HIS A 31 -11.95 12.45 -0.12
C HIS A 31 -11.60 11.27 -1.02
N ARG A 32 -11.35 11.55 -2.31
CA ARG A 32 -11.07 10.51 -3.32
C ARG A 32 -9.92 9.56 -2.96
N LEU A 33 -8.92 10.02 -2.20
CA LEU A 33 -7.79 9.19 -1.78
C LEU A 33 -8.15 8.09 -0.76
N GLY A 34 -9.36 8.14 -0.19
CA GLY A 34 -9.87 7.10 0.70
C GLY A 34 -10.37 5.85 -0.03
N ILE A 35 -10.29 5.83 -1.37
CA ILE A 35 -10.49 4.64 -2.20
C ILE A 35 -9.35 4.58 -3.22
N GLN A 36 -8.59 3.49 -3.23
CA GLN A 36 -7.49 3.26 -4.17
C GLN A 36 -7.48 1.81 -4.64
N ALA A 37 -6.91 1.58 -5.82
CA ALA A 37 -6.70 0.26 -6.37
C ALA A 37 -5.30 -0.28 -6.00
N PHE A 38 -5.23 -1.59 -5.79
CA PHE A 38 -4.00 -2.34 -5.52
C PHE A 38 -4.04 -3.68 -6.25
N GLU A 39 -2.86 -4.22 -6.57
CA GLU A 39 -2.73 -5.63 -6.93
C GLU A 39 -2.78 -6.48 -5.66
N PRO A 40 -3.69 -7.47 -5.57
CA PRO A 40 -3.75 -8.35 -4.42
C PRO A 40 -2.54 -9.30 -4.39
N VAL A 41 -2.04 -9.57 -3.19
CA VAL A 41 -1.01 -10.60 -2.94
C VAL A 41 -1.59 -11.60 -1.95
N LEU A 42 -1.58 -12.89 -2.31
CA LEU A 42 -2.03 -13.95 -1.40
C LEU A 42 -1.09 -14.01 -0.20
N ILE A 43 -1.68 -14.00 0.98
CA ILE A 43 -0.99 -14.13 2.25
C ILE A 43 -1.74 -15.14 3.12
N GLU A 44 -1.00 -15.73 4.04
CA GLU A 44 -1.62 -16.47 5.14
C GLU A 44 -2.24 -15.52 6.17
N GLY A 45 -3.31 -15.96 6.83
CA GLY A 45 -4.00 -15.20 7.87
C GLY A 45 -5.29 -14.52 7.40
N LYS A 46 -5.87 -13.67 8.26
CA LYS A 46 -7.20 -13.06 8.07
C LYS A 46 -7.20 -11.54 8.07
N ALA A 47 -6.03 -10.92 8.14
CA ALA A 47 -5.87 -9.47 8.21
C ALA A 47 -5.29 -8.95 6.89
N ILE A 48 -5.88 -7.87 6.37
CA ILE A 48 -5.36 -7.20 5.17
C ILE A 48 -4.04 -6.51 5.53
N GLN A 49 -3.02 -6.72 4.71
CA GLN A 49 -1.77 -5.96 4.80
C GLN A 49 -1.86 -4.72 3.92
N LEU A 50 -1.52 -3.56 4.49
CA LEU A 50 -1.55 -2.27 3.80
C LEU A 50 -0.17 -1.64 3.81
N HIS A 51 0.23 -1.04 2.69
CA HIS A 51 1.51 -0.36 2.60
C HIS A 51 1.58 0.86 3.53
N PRO A 52 2.62 1.06 4.36
CA PRO A 52 2.66 2.14 5.35
C PRO A 52 2.51 3.55 4.77
N LEU A 53 3.04 3.80 3.56
CA LEU A 53 2.96 5.13 2.92
C LEU A 53 1.56 5.49 2.41
N VAL A 54 0.61 4.55 2.35
CA VAL A 54 -0.77 4.89 1.97
C VAL A 54 -1.67 5.11 3.19
N CYS A 55 -1.21 4.81 4.41
CA CYS A 55 -1.99 5.01 5.64
C CYS A 55 -2.47 6.46 5.81
N ALA A 56 -1.61 7.44 5.50
CA ALA A 56 -1.97 8.86 5.56
C ALA A 56 -3.12 9.20 4.61
N ALA A 57 -3.12 8.64 3.40
CA ALA A 57 -4.19 8.83 2.42
C ALA A 57 -5.52 8.19 2.86
N TYR A 58 -5.50 7.13 3.67
CA TYR A 58 -6.70 6.51 4.24
C TYR A 58 -7.10 7.08 5.61
N ASN A 59 -6.25 7.94 6.19
CA ASN A 59 -6.33 8.34 7.59
C ASN A 59 -6.44 7.13 8.53
N ALA A 60 -5.69 6.06 8.22
CA ALA A 60 -5.76 4.77 8.90
C ALA A 60 -4.55 4.55 9.81
N ASP A 61 -4.77 3.84 10.91
CA ASP A 61 -3.71 3.25 11.73
C ASP A 61 -3.94 1.73 11.86
N PHE A 62 -3.20 1.08 12.77
CA PHE A 62 -3.22 -0.37 12.95
C PHE A 62 -3.67 -0.78 14.36
N ASP A 63 -4.57 -0.02 14.98
CA ASP A 63 -5.08 -0.30 16.33
C ASP A 63 -6.42 -1.06 16.38
N GLY A 64 -6.98 -1.39 15.21
CA GLY A 64 -8.28 -2.05 15.08
C GLY A 64 -9.11 -1.61 13.88
N ASP A 65 -8.61 -0.64 13.10
CA ASP A 65 -9.21 -0.17 11.85
C ASP A 65 -9.57 -1.32 10.89
N GLN A 66 -10.72 -1.15 10.22
CA GLN A 66 -11.23 -2.09 9.22
C GLN A 66 -11.34 -1.43 7.85
N MET A 67 -11.12 -2.23 6.81
CA MET A 67 -11.26 -1.80 5.42
C MET A 67 -12.17 -2.74 4.64
N ALA A 68 -12.90 -2.19 3.68
CA ALA A 68 -13.67 -2.94 2.70
C ALA A 68 -12.83 -3.18 1.44
N VAL A 69 -12.97 -4.37 0.87
CA VAL A 69 -12.36 -4.76 -0.41
C VAL A 69 -13.49 -4.92 -1.44
N HIS A 70 -13.35 -4.28 -2.59
CA HIS A 70 -14.26 -4.43 -3.72
C HIS A 70 -13.51 -4.96 -4.94
N VAL A 71 -14.16 -5.84 -5.70
CA VAL A 71 -13.58 -6.46 -6.90
C VAL A 71 -14.26 -5.86 -8.15
N PRO A 72 -13.55 -5.12 -9.00
CA PRO A 72 -14.07 -4.68 -10.29
C PRO A 72 -14.27 -5.91 -11.21
N LEU A 73 -15.46 -6.06 -11.76
CA LEU A 73 -15.84 -7.24 -12.55
C LEU A 73 -15.67 -7.04 -14.05
N THR A 74 -16.05 -5.88 -14.58
CA THR A 74 -15.96 -5.62 -16.03
C THR A 74 -14.53 -5.24 -16.42
N LEU A 75 -14.17 -5.51 -17.68
CA LEU A 75 -12.86 -5.14 -18.21
C LEU A 75 -12.63 -3.64 -18.14
N GLU A 76 -13.66 -2.84 -18.43
CA GLU A 76 -13.61 -1.38 -18.36
C GLU A 76 -13.32 -0.91 -16.93
N ALA A 77 -13.95 -1.52 -15.93
CA ALA A 77 -13.73 -1.18 -14.52
C ALA A 77 -12.34 -1.59 -14.03
N GLN A 78 -11.82 -2.75 -14.47
CA GLN A 78 -10.46 -3.18 -14.15
C GLN A 78 -9.42 -2.24 -14.78
N LEU A 79 -9.64 -1.84 -16.05
CA LEU A 79 -8.79 -0.88 -16.75
C LEU A 79 -8.83 0.50 -16.09
N GLU A 80 -10.01 0.98 -15.70
CA GLU A 80 -10.16 2.24 -14.96
C GLU A 80 -9.45 2.20 -13.60
N ALA A 81 -9.62 1.11 -12.85
CA ALA A 81 -8.95 0.92 -11.57
C ALA A 81 -7.43 1.00 -11.73
N ARG A 82 -6.88 0.33 -12.74
CA ARG A 82 -5.44 0.35 -13.06
C ARG A 82 -4.96 1.72 -13.54
N ALA A 83 -5.69 2.35 -14.46
CA ALA A 83 -5.27 3.59 -15.10
C ALA A 83 -5.42 4.83 -14.21
N LEU A 84 -6.45 4.86 -13.35
CA LEU A 84 -6.83 6.06 -12.59
C LEU A 84 -6.74 5.89 -11.08
N MET A 85 -7.12 4.72 -10.56
CA MET A 85 -7.28 4.52 -9.12
C MET A 85 -6.07 3.85 -8.47
N MET A 86 -5.14 3.28 -9.25
CA MET A 86 -3.96 2.61 -8.73
C MET A 86 -3.18 3.54 -7.79
N SER A 87 -2.79 3.02 -6.62
CA SER A 87 -2.12 3.81 -5.57
C SER A 87 -0.89 4.57 -6.07
N THR A 88 -0.14 3.99 -7.02
CA THR A 88 1.02 4.60 -7.68
C THR A 88 0.71 5.86 -8.48
N ASN A 89 -0.54 6.06 -8.91
CA ASN A 89 -0.97 7.25 -9.64
C ASN A 89 -1.33 8.41 -8.69
N ASN A 90 -1.59 8.10 -7.43
CA ASN A 90 -2.20 9.00 -6.45
C ASN A 90 -1.18 9.49 -5.41
N ILE A 91 -0.04 10.02 -5.88
CA ILE A 91 1.08 10.45 -5.02
C ILE A 91 0.97 11.88 -4.48
N LEU A 92 0.17 12.74 -5.12
CA LEU A 92 -0.05 14.13 -4.72
C LEU A 92 -1.46 14.31 -4.15
N SER A 93 -1.56 15.12 -3.10
CA SER A 93 -2.83 15.57 -2.54
C SER A 93 -3.59 16.42 -3.58
N PRO A 94 -4.87 16.10 -3.87
CA PRO A 94 -5.67 16.89 -4.81
C PRO A 94 -5.97 18.31 -4.33
N ALA A 95 -5.88 18.56 -3.01
CA ALA A 95 -6.27 19.83 -2.41
C ALA A 95 -5.18 20.90 -2.52
N ASN A 96 -3.90 20.51 -2.48
CA ASN A 96 -2.78 21.45 -2.41
C ASN A 96 -1.57 21.06 -3.28
N GLY A 97 -1.57 19.88 -3.92
CA GLY A 97 -0.47 19.43 -4.77
C GLY A 97 0.77 18.92 -4.02
N GLU A 98 0.75 18.90 -2.69
CA GLU A 98 1.85 18.36 -1.89
C GLU A 98 1.83 16.82 -1.91
N PRO A 99 3.00 16.14 -1.81
CA PRO A 99 3.05 14.69 -1.73
C PRO A 99 2.28 14.15 -0.52
N ILE A 100 1.46 13.12 -0.72
CA ILE A 100 0.72 12.44 0.37
C ILE A 100 1.45 11.18 0.87
N ILE A 101 2.47 10.73 0.13
CA ILE A 101 3.25 9.52 0.39
C ILE A 101 4.51 9.78 1.24
N VAL A 102 4.50 10.84 2.06
CA VAL A 102 5.66 11.23 2.87
C VAL A 102 5.87 10.18 3.98
N PRO A 103 7.10 9.68 4.19
CA PRO A 103 7.38 8.78 5.30
C PRO A 103 6.98 9.38 6.65
N SER A 104 6.52 8.53 7.55
CA SER A 104 6.09 8.94 8.89
C SER A 104 6.85 8.16 9.98
N GLN A 105 6.80 8.70 11.21
CA GLN A 105 7.25 8.05 12.44
C GLN A 105 8.66 7.43 12.31
N ASP A 106 8.77 6.11 12.40
CA ASP A 106 10.02 5.38 12.52
C ASP A 106 10.91 5.49 11.29
N VAL A 107 10.33 5.64 10.09
CA VAL A 107 11.13 5.85 8.87
C VAL A 107 11.85 7.19 8.94
N VAL A 108 11.16 8.24 9.36
CA VAL A 108 11.75 9.57 9.54
C VAL A 108 12.79 9.55 10.66
N LEU A 109 12.51 8.86 11.77
CA LEU A 109 13.45 8.71 12.88
C LEU A 109 14.74 7.99 12.45
N GLY A 110 14.61 6.90 11.68
CA GLY A 110 15.74 6.15 11.15
C GLY A 110 16.60 7.00 10.21
N LEU A 111 15.98 7.69 9.25
CA LEU A 111 16.67 8.61 8.34
C LEU A 111 17.37 9.74 9.10
N TYR A 112 16.68 10.36 10.07
CA TYR A 112 17.27 11.39 10.92
C TYR A 112 18.48 10.87 11.70
N TYR A 113 18.36 9.71 12.35
CA TYR A 113 19.45 9.13 13.11
C TYR A 113 20.68 8.83 12.24
N MET A 114 20.48 8.22 11.06
CA MET A 114 21.56 7.84 10.14
C MET A 114 22.26 9.04 9.51
N THR A 115 21.55 10.15 9.30
CA THR A 115 22.09 11.36 8.65
C THR A 115 22.72 12.34 9.63
N ARG A 116 22.65 12.07 10.94
CA ARG A 116 23.33 12.89 11.94
C ARG A 116 24.82 12.59 12.00
N GLU A 117 25.62 13.64 11.95
CA GLU A 117 27.05 13.56 12.21
C GLU A 117 27.34 13.17 13.67
N LYS A 118 28.44 12.44 13.86
CA LYS A 118 28.96 12.06 15.17
C LYS A 118 30.43 12.43 15.25
N ILE A 119 30.76 13.34 16.15
CA ILE A 119 32.15 13.73 16.46
C ILE A 119 32.89 12.51 17.02
N ASN A 120 34.11 12.27 16.54
CA ASN A 120 34.93 11.09 16.86
C ASN A 120 34.23 9.77 16.46
N GLY A 121 33.65 9.76 15.25
CA GLY A 121 33.00 8.59 14.66
C GLY A 121 34.03 7.55 14.20
N LYS A 122 33.63 6.27 14.16
CA LYS A 122 34.49 5.23 13.60
C LYS A 122 34.66 5.47 12.10
N GLY A 123 35.90 5.57 11.64
CA GLY A 123 36.21 5.86 10.24
C GLY A 123 36.14 7.34 9.87
N GLU A 124 36.12 8.24 10.86
CA GLU A 124 36.24 9.69 10.61
C GLU A 124 37.54 9.99 9.83
N GLY A 125 37.41 10.77 8.74
CA GLY A 125 38.51 11.09 7.83
C GLY A 125 38.87 10.02 6.81
N MET A 126 38.13 8.90 6.72
CA MET A 126 38.34 7.90 5.67
C MET A 126 37.82 8.39 4.32
N PHE A 127 38.60 8.18 3.26
CA PHE A 127 38.17 8.38 1.88
C PHE A 127 37.48 7.12 1.37
N LEU A 128 36.25 7.27 0.88
CA LEU A 128 35.53 6.22 0.14
C LEU A 128 35.90 6.37 -1.34
N ASN A 129 36.47 5.32 -1.93
CA ASN A 129 36.82 5.25 -3.36
C ASN A 129 35.62 4.87 -4.21
#